data_AF-A0A060BV73-F1
#
_entry.id   AF-A0A060BV73-F1
#
_cell.length_a   1.000
_cell.length_b   1.000
_cell.length_c   1.000
_cell.angle_alpha   90.00
_cell.angle_beta   90.00
_cell.angle_gamma   90.00
#
_symmetry.space_group_name_H-M   'P 1'
#
loop_
_entity.id
_entity.type
_entity.pdbx_description
1 polymer ?
#
loop_
_entity_poly.entity_id
_entity_poly.type
_entity_poly.pdbx_seq_one_letter_code
_entity_poly.pdbx_strand_id
1 'polypeptide(L)' 'MPRGRRRWRGTTFLEAGGDLVLDADPATVEAMVANTVHRARTDPDFAAQVAESASRVLALKAQVGLVSCRA' A
#
# COMPACT_ATOMS: atom_id res chain seq x y z
N MET A 1 16.46 -3.82 -24.06
CA MET A 1 17.23 -3.73 -22.79
C MET A 1 16.32 -4.06 -21.61
N PRO A 2 16.50 -5.19 -20.91
CA PRO A 2 15.75 -5.46 -19.69
C PRO A 2 16.23 -4.49 -18.61
N ARG A 3 15.40 -3.52 -18.26
CA ARG A 3 15.71 -2.55 -17.19
C ARG A 3 15.86 -3.31 -15.87
N GLY A 4 17.02 -3.19 -15.24
CA GLY A 4 17.37 -3.83 -13.96
C GLY A 4 16.29 -3.69 -12.89
N ARG A 5 16.30 -4.63 -11.93
CA ARG A 5 15.33 -4.84 -10.82
C ARG A 5 14.53 -3.56 -10.51
N ARG A 6 13.36 -3.40 -11.14
CA ARG A 6 12.48 -2.26 -10.88
C ARG A 6 12.02 -2.36 -9.43
N ARG A 7 12.57 -1.51 -8.56
CA ARG A 7 11.99 -1.25 -7.24
C ARG A 7 10.70 -0.48 -7.47
N TRP A 8 9.57 -1.07 -7.12
CA TRP A 8 8.28 -0.40 -7.23
C TRP A 8 8.24 0.72 -6.21
N ARG A 9 8.11 1.96 -6.71
CA ARG A 9 8.15 3.17 -5.88
C ARG A 9 7.07 3.13 -4.79
N GLY A 10 5.89 2.62 -5.11
CA GLY A 10 4.81 2.45 -4.14
C GLY A 10 5.16 1.48 -3.01
N THR A 11 5.63 0.27 -3.33
CA THR A 11 6.04 -0.70 -2.30
C THR A 11 7.19 -0.16 -1.45
N THR A 12 8.17 0.50 -2.06
CA THR A 12 9.31 1.10 -1.32
C THR A 12 8.87 2.23 -0.40
N PHE A 13 7.88 3.03 -0.81
CA PHE A 13 7.29 4.08 0.02
C PHE A 13 6.57 3.49 1.24
N LEU A 14 5.80 2.41 1.04
CA LEU A 14 5.15 1.70 2.14
C LEU A 14 6.18 1.09 3.09
N GLU A 15 7.26 0.50 2.58
CA GLU A 15 8.38 -0.03 3.39
C GLU A 15 9.01 1.06 4.25
N ALA A 16 9.11 2.29 3.73
CA ALA A 16 9.62 3.45 4.47
C ALA A 16 8.66 3.99 5.55
N GLY A 17 7.47 3.40 5.72
CA GLY A 17 6.48 3.81 6.73
C GLY A 17 5.40 4.77 6.21
N GLY A 18 5.30 4.98 4.90
CA GLY A 18 4.22 5.76 4.32
C GLY A 18 2.88 5.01 4.33
N ASP A 19 1.77 5.73 4.51
CA ASP A 19 0.44 5.12 4.69
C ASP A 19 -0.40 5.02 3.40
N LEU A 20 -0.26 6.00 2.51
CA LEU A 20 -1.08 6.14 1.30
C LEU A 20 -0.19 6.55 0.12
N VAL A 21 -0.05 5.64 -0.85
CA VAL A 21 0.66 5.92 -2.10
C VAL A 21 -0.30 6.52 -3.12
N LEU A 22 0.12 7.60 -3.78
CA LEU A 22 -0.59 8.18 -4.93
C LEU A 22 0.15 7.80 -6.20
N ASP A 23 -0.58 7.24 -7.16
CA ASP A 23 -0.09 7.00 -8.51
C ASP A 23 -0.76 7.99 -9.46
N ALA A 24 0.05 8.68 -10.27
CA ALA A 24 -0.45 9.64 -11.25
C ALA A 24 -0.87 8.96 -12.55
N ASP A 25 -0.37 7.75 -12.82
CA ASP A 25 -0.71 6.96 -14.01
C ASP A 25 -1.63 5.78 -13.62
N PRO A 26 -2.93 5.82 -13.95
CA PRO A 26 -3.84 4.72 -13.65
C PRO A 26 -3.41 3.38 -14.25
N ALA A 27 -2.66 3.39 -15.35
CA ALA A 27 -2.19 2.16 -16.00
C ALA A 27 -1.14 1.39 -15.17
N THR A 28 -0.50 2.04 -14.18
CA THR A 28 0.52 1.40 -13.34
C THR A 28 -0.01 0.91 -11.99
N VAL A 29 -1.24 1.26 -11.62
CA VAL A 29 -1.83 0.93 -10.30
C VAL A 29 -1.92 -0.56 -10.07
N GLU A 30 -2.39 -1.35 -11.04
CA GLU A 30 -2.55 -2.81 -10.87
C GLU A 30 -1.20 -3.49 -10.61
N ALA A 31 -0.17 -3.10 -11.36
CA ALA A 31 1.18 -3.60 -11.14
C ALA A 31 1.71 -3.19 -9.75
N MET A 32 1.50 -1.95 -9.32
CA MET A 32 1.90 -1.51 -7.98
C MET A 32 1.21 -2.32 -6.87
N VAL A 33 -0.10 -2.56 -6.98
CA VAL A 33 -0.86 -3.38 -6.03
C VAL A 33 -0.33 -4.82 -6.00
N ALA A 34 -0.13 -5.43 -7.16
CA ALA A 34 0.36 -6.81 -7.26
C ALA A 34 1.73 -6.98 -6.57
N ASN A 35 2.63 -6.00 -6.72
CA ASN A 35 3.94 -6.05 -6.08
C ASN A 35 3.88 -5.85 -4.56
N THR A 36 3.05 -4.93 -4.08
CA THR A 36 2.82 -4.76 -2.63
C THR A 36 2.22 -6.02 -2.01
N VAL A 37 1.25 -6.65 -2.67
CA VAL A 37 0.65 -7.92 -2.19
C VAL A 37 1.67 -9.05 -2.21
N HIS A 38 2.47 -9.17 -3.28
CA HIS A 38 3.53 -10.17 -3.34
C HIS A 38 4.55 -10.01 -2.21
N ARG A 39 4.96 -8.77 -1.93
CA ARG A 39 5.87 -8.45 -0.82
C ARG A 39 5.25 -8.82 0.54
N ALA A 40 4.01 -8.42 0.81
CA ALA A 40 3.31 -8.75 2.05
C ALA A 40 3.12 -10.27 2.25
N ARG A 41 2.94 -11.04 1.18
CA ARG A 41 2.85 -12.50 1.28
C ARG A 41 4.18 -13.18 1.62
N THR A 42 5.31 -12.53 1.38
CA THR A 42 6.65 -13.11 1.55
C THR A 42 7.41 -12.50 2.74
N ASP A 43 6.88 -11.46 3.35
CA ASP A 43 7.50 -10.72 4.45
C ASP A 43 6.42 -10.37 5.51
N PRO A 44 6.35 -11.14 6.62
CA PRO A 44 5.35 -10.95 7.66
C PRO A 44 5.42 -9.58 8.36
N ASP A 45 6.63 -9.01 8.51
CA ASP A 45 6.82 -7.71 9.14
C ASP A 45 6.27 -6.61 8.23
N PHE A 46 6.54 -6.70 6.94
CA PHE A 46 5.93 -5.81 5.96
C PHE A 46 4.41 -5.98 5.89
N ALA A 47 3.89 -7.20 6.01
CA ALA A 47 2.44 -7.43 6.06
C ALA A 47 1.78 -6.74 7.26
N ALA A 48 2.40 -6.84 8.44
CA ALA A 48 1.93 -6.14 9.63
C ALA A 48 1.94 -4.61 9.43
N GLN A 49 3.03 -4.08 8.86
CA GLN A 49 3.14 -2.64 8.55
C GLN A 49 2.07 -2.16 7.56
N VAL A 50 1.74 -2.94 6.53
CA VAL A 50 0.66 -2.63 5.59
C VAL A 50 -0.70 -2.64 6.28
N ALA A 51 -0.96 -3.62 7.17
CA ALA A 51 -2.21 -3.68 7.94
C ALA A 51 -2.36 -2.47 8.87
N GLU A 52 -1.30 -2.07 9.55
CA GLU A 52 -1.29 -0.86 10.39
C GLU A 52 -1.54 0.42 9.60
N SER A 53 -0.93 0.53 8.41
CA SER A 53 -1.16 1.65 7.49
C SER A 53 -2.62 1.71 7.03
N ALA A 54 -3.20 0.56 6.67
CA ALA A 54 -4.62 0.46 6.30
C ALA A 54 -5.56 0.86 7.45
N SER A 55 -5.25 0.45 8.68
CA SER A 55 -5.99 0.84 9.89
C SER A 55 -5.98 2.36 10.10
N ARG A 56 -4.82 3.02 9.94
CA ARG A 56 -4.72 4.49 10.01
C ARG A 56 -5.56 5.17 8.93
N VAL A 57 -5.51 4.69 7.69
CA VAL A 57 -6.33 5.23 6.59
C VAL A 57 -7.83 5.03 6.85
N LEU A 58 -8.24 3.89 7.39
CA LEU A 58 -9.64 3.65 7.77
C LEU A 58 -10.09 4.57 8.91
N ALA A 59 -9.25 4.80 9.91
CA ALA A 59 -9.53 5.76 10.99
C ALA A 59 -9.70 7.19 10.45
N LEU A 60 -8.84 7.62 9.52
CA LEU A 60 -8.98 8.91 8.83
C LEU A 60 -10.30 9.00 8.07
N LYS A 61 -10.67 7.96 7.30
CA LYS A 61 -11.94 7.91 6.59
C LYS A 61 -13.14 7.98 7.55
N ALA A 62 -13.05 7.37 8.73
CA ALA A 62 -14.10 7.43 9.73
C ALA A 62 -14.27 8.85 10.30
N GLN A 63 -13.16 9.54 10.58
CA GLN A 63 -13.17 10.93 11.08
C GLN A 63 -13.84 11.91 10.11
N VAL A 64 -13.70 11.68 8.79
CA VAL A 64 -14.35 12.50 7.76
C VAL A 64 -15.71 11.95 7.31
N GLY A 65 -16.28 10.96 8.00
CA GLY A 65 -17.61 10.44 7.74
C GLY A 65 -17.75 9.57 6.48
N LEU A 66 -16.65 9.07 5.91
CA LEU A 66 -16.65 8.24 4.70
C LEU A 66 -16.86 6.74 5.00
N VAL A 67 -16.58 6.29 6.21
CA VAL A 67 -16.78 4.89 6.64
C VAL A 67 -17.29 4.84 8.09
N SER A 68 -18.00 3.77 8.44
CA SER A 68 -18.36 3.42 9.81
C SER A 68 -18.20 1.92 10.06
N CYS A 69 -17.86 1.54 11.29
CA CYS A 69 -17.89 0.15 11.69
C CYS A 69 -19.34 -0.27 11.94
N ARG A 70 -19.80 -1.27 11.21
CA ARG A 70 -21.07 -1.97 11.46
C ARG A 70 -20.77 -3.38 11.94
N ALA A 71 -21.46 -3.80 12.99
CA ALA A 71 -21.46 -5.16 13.51
C ALA A 71 -22.35 -6.07 12.65
#